data_AF-A0A2V5JGY3-F1
#
_entry.id   AF-A0A2V5JGY3-F1
#
_cell.length_a   1.000
_cell.length_b   1.000
_cell.length_c   1.000
_cell.angle_alpha   90.00
_cell.angle_beta   90.00
_cell.angle_gamma   90.00
#
_symmetry.space_group_name_H-M   'P 1'
#
loop_
_entity.id
_entity.type
_entity.pdbx_description
1 polymer ?
#
loop_
_entity_poly.entity_id
_entity_poly.type
_entity_poly.pdbx_seq_one_letter_code
_entity_poly.pdbx_strand_id
1 'polypeptide(L)'
;MVKNVASNFSQACVLGTVTRWLTARCRPVLRAVVMAFLGGIGLMQVAAQTATDSQPSHTLGAPVITATPEHVTVTGDVGRTEIHWDTGNGSMGFVFVTGTDQKPVLFASGPKGSQLVPWIRSARYVFELYSDENRRTLLATVTVLGNVKTAAAPQTMLWRARVARWLLVLVLLVVIYIALYLSSTGKLRTTFPTEPTTSPRPLHVTRNLLLGITAFVCLDGIIFHSGLYVSILAPDSYAGRLEVLTRAERQRPASGLKEVLVLGDSRMAEGFSTTVADELGSAAGFKFVNLTEPASTVSSWYYMLREVDPAARRYSAIVVPYGIGYEPSTADLLRISMAAPLLRYGDCFNFPSAFQRWSGWFRAFTACILRGSAYQSDVTDLLEHPIARIRSVQQETERLQFRAAYKGRDYDLVGTSYDPTTGQITFASKLTEAQRQAVRKSLIQPSQSDTEYSLKLQREWVPRILNRYSNNSTAIVLTPVPRGPFAELPGFSKAYQSILPSGVIQRTTFSLQEQTFDFLEKPEYYFDAFHLNAKGRQRFTETLVSELVWRLRSTDSKRGFNSRSQPAAN
;
A
#
# COMPACT_ATOMS: atom_id res chain seq x y z
N MET A 1 -8.31 30.74 -17.74
CA MET A 1 -8.37 32.06 -17.07
C MET A 1 -8.33 31.81 -15.56
N VAL A 2 -7.15 31.78 -14.96
CA VAL A 2 -6.96 31.54 -13.51
C VAL A 2 -5.99 32.61 -13.02
N LYS A 3 -6.46 33.49 -12.13
CA LYS A 3 -5.67 34.54 -11.48
C LYS A 3 -5.12 34.04 -10.15
N ASN A 4 -3.86 34.37 -9.92
CA ASN A 4 -3.12 34.32 -8.66
C ASN A 4 -3.82 35.09 -7.53
N VAL A 5 -3.72 34.57 -6.30
CA VAL A 5 -3.60 35.39 -5.08
C VAL A 5 -2.61 34.70 -4.14
N ALA A 6 -1.56 35.41 -3.76
CA ALA A 6 -0.65 35.08 -2.67
C ALA A 6 -0.58 36.25 -1.69
N SER A 7 -0.59 35.97 -0.39
CA SER A 7 -0.09 36.75 0.77
C SER A 7 -0.56 36.04 2.05
N ASN A 8 0.02 36.10 3.25
CA ASN A 8 1.29 36.51 3.87
C ASN A 8 1.22 35.93 5.31
N PHE A 9 2.27 35.33 5.87
CA PHE A 9 2.35 35.08 7.33
C PHE A 9 3.79 35.22 7.87
N SER A 10 3.92 35.94 8.99
CA SER A 10 5.16 36.43 9.62
C SER A 10 5.87 35.38 10.51
N GLN A 11 7.21 35.35 10.46
CA GLN A 11 8.11 34.34 11.04
C GLN A 11 8.37 34.44 12.55
N ALA A 12 7.84 35.43 13.28
CA ALA A 12 8.32 35.75 14.64
C ALA A 12 7.68 34.93 15.79
N CYS A 13 6.60 34.18 15.57
CA CYS A 13 5.88 33.49 16.67
C CYS A 13 6.40 32.05 16.96
N VAL A 14 7.35 31.54 16.17
CA VAL A 14 7.75 30.12 16.18
C VAL A 14 8.87 29.80 17.19
N LEU A 15 9.64 30.79 17.66
CA LEU A 15 10.82 30.52 18.50
C LEU A 15 10.57 30.44 20.01
N GLY A 16 9.51 31.05 20.54
CA GLY A 16 9.30 31.17 22.00
C GLY A 16 8.76 29.91 22.69
N THR A 17 8.06 29.04 21.96
CA THR A 17 7.37 27.84 22.47
C THR A 17 8.23 26.58 22.44
N VAL A 18 9.36 26.61 21.71
CA VAL A 18 10.28 25.47 21.54
C VAL A 18 11.14 25.25 22.79
N THR A 19 11.48 26.31 23.51
CA THR A 19 12.48 26.28 24.58
C THR A 19 11.93 25.77 25.91
N ARG A 20 10.64 25.97 26.20
CA ARG A 20 10.01 25.56 27.48
C ARG A 20 9.59 24.09 27.53
N TRP A 21 9.60 23.37 26.41
CA TRP A 21 9.23 21.96 26.35
C TRP A 21 10.41 21.01 26.64
N LEU A 22 11.65 21.51 26.54
CA LEU A 22 12.87 20.69 26.53
C LEU A 22 13.39 20.26 27.91
N THR A 23 12.90 20.82 29.02
CA THR A 23 13.60 20.72 30.32
C THR A 23 13.04 19.68 31.32
N ALA A 24 11.93 18.99 31.07
CA ALA A 24 11.22 18.31 32.16
C ALA A 24 11.53 16.81 32.43
N ARG A 25 12.15 16.01 31.54
CA ARG A 25 12.42 14.58 31.85
C ARG A 25 13.65 14.01 31.14
N CYS A 26 14.80 14.06 31.81
CA CYS A 26 15.98 13.25 31.46
C CYS A 26 16.57 12.59 32.72
N ARG A 27 16.95 11.31 32.58
CA ARG A 27 17.78 10.54 33.52
C ARG A 27 19.27 10.96 33.39
N PRO A 28 20.11 10.70 34.41
CA PRO A 28 21.17 11.63 34.85
C PRO A 28 22.41 11.76 33.96
N VAL A 29 22.59 10.94 32.91
CA VAL A 29 23.79 11.01 32.06
C VAL A 29 23.73 12.14 31.03
N LEU A 30 22.53 12.66 30.70
CA LEU A 30 22.36 13.78 29.77
C LEU A 30 22.32 15.17 30.44
N ARG A 31 22.42 15.24 31.78
CA ARG A 31 22.43 16.52 32.52
C ARG A 31 23.79 17.23 32.45
N ALA A 32 24.89 16.48 32.30
CA ALA A 32 26.25 17.05 32.25
C ALA A 32 26.54 17.80 30.94
N VAL A 33 25.91 17.40 29.82
CA VAL A 33 26.18 18.00 28.50
C VAL A 33 25.30 19.23 28.23
N VAL A 34 24.11 19.33 28.86
CA VAL A 34 23.21 20.49 28.68
C VAL A 34 23.56 21.65 29.63
N MET A 35 24.10 21.37 30.82
CA MET A 35 24.55 22.43 31.74
C MET A 35 25.77 23.22 31.23
N ALA A 36 26.55 22.65 30.31
CA ALA A 36 27.66 23.36 29.66
C ALA A 36 27.20 24.41 28.62
N PHE A 37 25.91 24.42 28.24
CA PHE A 37 25.41 25.27 27.17
C PHE A 37 24.39 26.35 27.61
N LEU A 38 23.97 26.38 28.89
CA LEU A 38 22.99 27.34 29.41
C LEU A 38 23.59 28.46 30.28
N GLY A 39 24.92 28.59 30.32
CA GLY A 39 25.63 29.67 31.04
C GLY A 39 25.67 31.02 30.32
N GLY A 40 25.00 31.17 29.18
CA GLY A 40 24.94 32.42 28.44
C GLY A 40 23.50 32.78 28.10
N ILE A 41 23.11 34.00 28.45
CA ILE A 41 21.89 34.72 28.04
C ILE A 41 20.71 34.62 29.04
N GLY A 42 20.78 35.43 30.11
CA GLY A 42 19.64 36.28 30.53
C GLY A 42 19.56 37.50 29.59
N LEU A 43 18.49 38.28 29.43
CA LEU A 43 17.44 38.75 30.33
C LEU A 43 16.28 39.30 29.46
N MET A 44 15.04 39.22 29.96
CA MET A 44 14.03 40.30 30.02
C MET A 44 12.59 39.75 29.93
N GLN A 45 11.87 39.96 31.04
CA GLN A 45 10.41 40.00 31.15
C GLN A 45 9.93 41.43 30.82
N VAL A 46 8.70 41.59 30.33
CA VAL A 46 7.66 42.48 30.91
C VAL A 46 6.28 41.97 30.47
N ALA A 47 5.32 42.07 31.40
CA ALA A 47 3.93 41.62 31.33
C ALA A 47 2.95 42.69 30.82
N ALA A 48 1.75 42.28 30.40
CA ALA A 48 0.49 42.94 30.78
C ALA A 48 -0.71 42.06 30.41
N GLN A 49 -1.55 41.77 31.41
CA GLN A 49 -2.94 41.34 31.27
C GLN A 49 -3.82 42.59 31.41
N THR A 50 -5.01 42.60 30.78
CA THR A 50 -6.23 43.11 31.40
C THR A 50 -7.45 42.52 30.70
N ALA A 51 -8.36 41.97 31.50
CA ALA A 51 -9.71 41.57 31.16
C ALA A 51 -10.67 42.74 31.36
N THR A 52 -11.84 42.71 30.71
CA THR A 52 -13.07 43.28 31.27
C THR A 52 -14.29 42.57 30.70
N ASP A 53 -15.10 42.05 31.61
CA ASP A 53 -16.48 41.60 31.48
C ASP A 53 -17.43 42.76 31.22
N SER A 54 -18.54 42.49 30.51
CA SER A 54 -19.83 43.17 30.74
C SER A 54 -20.98 42.40 30.08
N GLN A 55 -22.01 42.10 30.86
CA GLN A 55 -23.33 41.56 30.47
C GLN A 55 -24.42 42.63 30.78
N PRO A 56 -25.72 42.42 30.47
CA PRO A 56 -26.39 42.44 29.16
C PRO A 56 -27.37 43.64 29.02
N SER A 57 -27.77 43.99 27.79
CA SER A 57 -28.90 44.91 27.53
C SER A 57 -29.89 44.26 26.57
N HIS A 58 -31.18 44.28 26.93
CA HIS A 58 -32.28 43.79 26.11
C HIS A 58 -32.49 44.67 24.88
N THR A 59 -32.22 44.11 23.71
CA THR A 59 -32.60 44.62 22.40
C THR A 59 -33.27 43.47 21.66
N LEU A 60 -34.39 43.70 20.97
CA LEU A 60 -35.02 42.72 20.07
C LEU A 60 -33.95 42.18 19.10
N GLY A 61 -33.43 40.99 19.41
CA GLY A 61 -32.27 40.43 18.76
C GLY A 61 -32.66 39.78 17.43
N ALA A 62 -31.74 39.77 16.47
CA ALA A 62 -31.84 38.82 15.38
C ALA A 62 -31.91 37.40 15.96
N PRO A 63 -32.69 36.48 15.36
CA PRO A 63 -32.74 35.11 15.83
C PRO A 63 -31.33 34.51 15.84
N VAL A 64 -30.98 33.80 16.91
CA VAL A 64 -29.65 33.25 17.12
C VAL A 64 -29.74 31.81 17.60
N ILE A 65 -28.82 30.98 17.10
CA ILE A 65 -28.54 29.64 17.62
C ILE A 65 -27.03 29.48 17.77
N THR A 66 -26.58 28.99 18.91
CA THR A 66 -25.14 28.80 19.22
C THR A 66 -24.92 27.45 19.87
N ALA A 67 -23.69 26.94 19.79
CA ALA A 67 -23.28 25.70 20.42
C ALA A 67 -22.05 25.91 21.30
N THR A 68 -22.06 25.37 22.52
CA THR A 68 -20.94 25.48 23.46
C THR A 68 -20.50 24.11 23.96
N PRO A 69 -19.34 23.58 23.51
CA PRO A 69 -18.48 24.07 22.44
C PRO A 69 -19.00 23.69 21.03
N GLU A 70 -18.72 24.52 20.01
CA GLU A 70 -18.96 24.18 18.59
C GLU A 70 -18.03 23.05 18.09
N HIS A 71 -16.82 22.99 18.66
CA HIS A 71 -15.86 21.92 18.41
C HIS A 71 -15.77 21.00 19.63
N VAL A 72 -16.45 19.86 19.55
CA VAL A 72 -16.53 18.90 20.66
C VAL A 72 -15.36 17.93 20.56
N THR A 73 -14.54 17.91 21.61
CA THR A 73 -13.49 16.91 21.74
C THR A 73 -14.10 15.61 22.27
N VAL A 74 -14.17 14.57 21.43
CA VAL A 74 -14.72 13.25 21.77
C VAL A 74 -13.61 12.42 22.42
N THR A 75 -13.75 12.10 23.70
CA THR A 75 -12.83 11.24 24.47
C THR A 75 -13.53 9.91 24.74
N GLY A 76 -13.06 8.83 24.12
CA GLY A 76 -13.81 7.58 24.00
C GLY A 76 -14.72 7.62 22.77
N ASP A 77 -16.04 7.42 22.94
CA ASP A 77 -17.00 7.26 21.84
C ASP A 77 -18.06 8.37 21.72
N VAL A 78 -18.23 9.23 22.73
CA VAL A 78 -19.20 10.36 22.72
C VAL A 78 -18.65 11.60 23.42
N GLY A 79 -19.04 12.77 22.93
CA GLY A 79 -18.75 14.08 23.49
C GLY A 79 -20.05 14.86 23.73
N ARG A 80 -19.93 16.01 24.40
CA ARG A 80 -21.07 16.86 24.75
C ARG A 80 -20.93 18.27 24.19
N THR A 81 -22.03 18.82 23.72
CA THR A 81 -22.21 20.26 23.45
C THR A 81 -23.55 20.70 24.02
N GLU A 82 -23.70 21.98 24.31
CA GLU A 82 -24.98 22.56 24.67
C GLU A 82 -25.43 23.51 23.56
N ILE A 83 -26.67 23.34 23.10
CA ILE A 83 -27.27 24.18 22.05
C ILE A 83 -28.18 25.21 22.72
N HIS A 84 -27.91 26.48 22.46
CA HIS A 84 -28.72 27.60 22.92
C HIS A 84 -29.40 28.29 21.74
N TRP A 85 -30.68 28.59 21.85
CA TRP A 85 -31.43 29.30 20.81
C TRP A 85 -32.34 30.38 21.38
N ASP A 86 -32.55 31.43 20.59
CA ASP A 86 -33.51 32.51 20.83
C ASP A 86 -34.06 32.98 19.48
N THR A 87 -35.39 33.03 19.32
CA THR A 87 -36.04 33.53 18.11
C THR A 87 -36.00 35.05 17.99
N GLY A 88 -35.63 35.76 19.06
CA GLY A 88 -35.38 37.20 19.09
C GLY A 88 -36.65 38.06 19.12
N ASN A 89 -37.76 37.52 18.62
CA ASN A 89 -39.10 38.14 18.60
C ASN A 89 -40.10 37.49 19.57
N GLY A 90 -39.68 36.46 20.31
CA GLY A 90 -40.52 35.70 21.24
C GLY A 90 -41.53 34.76 20.59
N SER A 91 -41.52 34.59 19.26
CA SER A 91 -42.37 33.61 18.57
C SER A 91 -41.84 32.20 18.76
N MET A 92 -42.69 31.19 18.57
CA MET A 92 -42.28 29.79 18.63
C MET A 92 -41.17 29.50 17.60
N GLY A 93 -40.12 28.80 18.02
CA GLY A 93 -39.05 28.31 17.16
C GLY A 93 -38.92 26.78 17.23
N PHE A 94 -38.44 26.17 16.15
CA PHE A 94 -38.24 24.72 16.02
C PHE A 94 -36.78 24.45 15.63
N VAL A 95 -36.04 23.76 16.49
CA VAL A 95 -34.65 23.39 16.24
C VAL A 95 -34.60 21.97 15.67
N PHE A 96 -34.00 21.81 14.50
CA PHE A 96 -33.74 20.51 13.88
C PHE A 96 -32.25 20.18 13.90
N VAL A 97 -31.92 18.89 13.98
CA VAL A 97 -30.55 18.40 13.88
C VAL A 97 -30.38 17.45 12.70
N THR A 98 -29.29 17.63 11.95
CA THR A 98 -28.93 16.81 10.77
C THR A 98 -27.52 16.27 10.94
N GLY A 99 -27.35 14.95 10.89
CA GLY A 99 -26.03 14.28 10.85
C GLY A 99 -25.60 13.93 9.41
N THR A 100 -24.35 13.48 9.22
CA THR A 100 -23.72 13.25 7.90
C THR A 100 -24.56 12.44 6.91
N ASP A 101 -25.36 11.47 7.37
CA ASP A 101 -26.16 10.58 6.51
C ASP A 101 -27.62 10.41 6.98
N GLN A 102 -28.17 11.36 7.76
CA GLN A 102 -29.52 11.23 8.34
C GLN A 102 -30.47 12.34 7.89
N LYS A 103 -31.77 12.01 7.78
CA LYS A 103 -32.83 13.02 7.59
C LYS A 103 -32.92 13.92 8.84
N PRO A 104 -33.24 15.22 8.71
CA PRO A 104 -33.29 16.12 9.86
C PRO A 104 -34.39 15.71 10.84
N VAL A 105 -34.08 15.72 12.13
CA VAL A 105 -35.00 15.32 13.22
C VAL A 105 -35.26 16.53 14.13
N LEU A 106 -36.51 16.70 14.57
CA LEU A 106 -36.86 17.75 15.53
C LEU A 106 -36.12 17.49 16.85
N PHE A 107 -35.34 18.46 17.28
CA PHE A 107 -34.46 18.39 18.44
C PHE A 107 -35.03 19.11 19.66
N ALA A 108 -35.63 20.30 19.45
CA ALA A 108 -36.27 21.09 20.49
C ALA A 108 -37.26 22.09 19.88
N SER A 109 -38.17 22.63 20.71
CA SER A 109 -39.03 23.75 20.33
C SER A 109 -39.20 24.72 21.51
N GLY A 110 -39.46 25.99 21.17
CA GLY A 110 -39.65 27.06 22.14
C GLY A 110 -39.16 28.40 21.59
N PRO A 111 -39.65 29.53 22.12
CA PRO A 111 -39.19 30.86 21.71
C PRO A 111 -37.73 31.11 22.09
N LYS A 112 -37.27 30.50 23.19
CA LYS A 112 -35.87 30.46 23.61
C LYS A 112 -35.63 29.21 24.44
N GLY A 113 -34.40 28.70 24.45
CA GLY A 113 -34.06 27.52 25.25
C GLY A 113 -32.60 27.14 25.18
N SER A 114 -32.23 26.20 26.06
CA SER A 114 -30.93 25.55 26.07
C SER A 114 -31.13 24.06 26.22
N GLN A 115 -30.43 23.24 25.44
CA GLN A 115 -30.53 21.79 25.54
C GLN A 115 -29.15 21.13 25.36
N LEU A 116 -28.80 20.28 26.32
CA LEU A 116 -27.57 19.49 26.30
C LEU A 116 -27.68 18.36 25.27
N VAL A 117 -26.63 18.20 24.48
CA VAL A 117 -26.44 17.13 23.50
C VAL A 117 -25.29 16.22 23.97
N PRO A 118 -25.56 15.17 24.77
CA PRO A 118 -24.52 14.34 25.37
C PRO A 118 -23.96 13.24 24.45
N TRP A 119 -24.32 13.24 23.16
CA TRP A 119 -24.11 12.13 22.22
C TRP A 119 -23.31 12.49 20.97
N ILE A 120 -22.63 13.64 20.94
CA ILE A 120 -21.85 14.06 19.77
C ILE A 120 -20.74 13.05 19.50
N ARG A 121 -20.75 12.42 18.32
CA ARG A 121 -19.69 11.49 17.87
C ARG A 121 -18.75 12.18 16.87
N SER A 122 -17.78 11.44 16.36
CA SER A 122 -16.87 11.89 15.31
C SER A 122 -17.57 12.11 13.96
N ALA A 123 -18.37 13.17 13.87
CA ALA A 123 -19.16 13.52 12.71
C ALA A 123 -19.49 15.02 12.72
N ARG A 124 -20.05 15.49 11.61
CA ARG A 124 -20.61 16.84 11.48
C ARG A 124 -22.10 16.81 11.78
N TYR A 125 -22.53 17.68 12.68
CA TYR A 125 -23.93 17.90 13.01
C TYR A 125 -24.31 19.34 12.70
N VAL A 126 -25.42 19.55 12.01
CA VAL A 126 -25.95 20.89 11.72
C VAL A 126 -27.24 21.06 12.49
N PHE A 127 -27.31 22.11 13.31
CA PHE A 127 -28.51 22.51 14.02
C PHE A 127 -29.11 23.74 13.32
N GLU A 128 -30.39 23.67 13.01
CA GLU A 128 -31.12 24.68 12.24
C GLU A 128 -32.36 25.12 13.01
N LEU A 129 -32.50 26.42 13.26
CA LEU A 129 -33.65 27.03 13.91
C LEU A 129 -34.62 27.53 12.84
N TYR A 130 -35.88 27.09 12.89
CA TYR A 130 -36.95 27.50 11.98
C TYR A 130 -38.09 28.21 12.74
N SER A 131 -38.85 29.06 12.05
CA SER A 131 -40.07 29.68 12.63
C SER A 131 -41.31 28.78 12.54
N ASP A 132 -41.24 27.68 11.79
CA ASP A 132 -42.37 26.76 11.57
C ASP A 132 -41.92 25.30 11.55
N GLU A 133 -42.82 24.40 11.95
CA GLU A 133 -42.57 22.95 12.02
C GLU A 133 -42.34 22.31 10.64
N ASN A 134 -42.89 22.92 9.57
CA ASN A 134 -42.72 22.44 8.19
C ASN A 134 -41.38 22.89 7.57
N ARG A 135 -40.51 23.57 8.33
CA ARG A 135 -39.19 24.04 7.91
C ARG A 135 -39.22 24.96 6.68
N ARG A 136 -40.22 25.84 6.57
CA ARG A 136 -40.36 26.79 5.46
C ARG A 136 -39.48 28.02 5.61
N THR A 137 -39.24 28.48 6.84
CA THR A 137 -38.46 29.71 7.09
C THR A 137 -37.35 29.45 8.10
N LEU A 138 -36.11 29.38 7.60
CA LEU A 138 -34.89 29.23 8.41
C LEU A 138 -34.53 30.56 9.06
N LEU A 139 -34.37 30.55 10.38
CA LEU A 139 -34.03 31.71 11.19
C LEU A 139 -32.52 31.80 11.50
N ALA A 140 -31.88 30.69 11.87
CA ALA A 140 -30.44 30.64 12.17
C ALA A 140 -29.88 29.21 12.09
N THR A 141 -28.56 29.05 11.97
CA THR A 141 -27.89 27.73 11.91
C THR A 141 -26.57 27.73 12.67
N VAL A 142 -26.22 26.59 13.29
CA VAL A 142 -24.91 26.33 13.90
C VAL A 142 -24.42 24.94 13.53
N THR A 143 -23.13 24.81 13.22
CA THR A 143 -22.50 23.52 12.94
C THR A 143 -21.66 23.07 14.13
N VAL A 144 -21.90 21.85 14.61
CA VAL A 144 -21.11 21.19 15.65
C VAL A 144 -20.24 20.11 15.03
N LEU A 145 -18.94 20.15 15.32
CA LEU A 145 -17.96 19.18 14.84
C LEU A 145 -17.42 18.37 16.01
N GLY A 146 -17.70 17.06 16.01
CA GLY A 146 -17.07 16.13 16.93
C GLY A 146 -15.71 15.68 16.40
N ASN A 147 -14.64 16.04 17.10
CA ASN A 147 -13.27 15.64 16.77
C ASN A 147 -12.80 14.57 17.76
N VAL A 148 -12.39 13.39 17.29
CA VAL A 148 -11.82 12.36 18.17
C VAL A 148 -10.53 12.88 18.79
N LYS A 149 -10.48 12.94 20.12
CA LYS A 149 -9.21 13.00 20.84
C LYS A 149 -8.63 11.60 20.82
N THR A 150 -7.92 11.28 19.74
CA THR A 150 -7.03 10.14 19.75
C THR A 150 -6.11 10.35 20.94
N ALA A 151 -6.23 9.50 21.96
CA ALA A 151 -5.16 9.33 22.92
C ALA A 151 -3.93 9.02 22.08
N ALA A 152 -3.08 10.02 21.90
CA ALA A 152 -2.00 9.97 20.93
C ALA A 152 -0.98 8.94 21.42
N ALA A 153 -1.19 7.67 21.07
CA ALA A 153 -0.10 6.75 20.84
C ALA A 153 0.89 7.50 19.94
N PRO A 154 2.15 7.65 20.35
CA PRO A 154 2.96 8.77 19.91
C PRO A 154 3.31 8.62 18.43
N GLN A 155 2.54 9.26 17.57
CA GLN A 155 2.90 9.54 16.18
C GLN A 155 4.20 10.37 16.10
N THR A 156 4.62 10.98 17.22
CA THR A 156 5.91 11.62 17.37
C THR A 156 7.08 10.64 17.50
N MET A 157 6.88 9.33 17.75
CA MET A 157 8.01 8.38 17.78
C MET A 157 8.54 8.11 16.36
N LEU A 158 7.63 7.99 15.38
CA LEU A 158 7.98 7.86 13.97
C LEU A 158 8.50 9.18 13.39
N TRP A 159 7.96 10.32 13.79
CA TRP A 159 8.45 11.62 13.34
C TRP A 159 9.78 12.01 14.01
N ARG A 160 10.01 11.70 15.28
CA ARG A 160 11.30 11.89 15.97
C ARG A 160 12.36 10.90 15.50
N ALA A 161 12.02 9.66 15.15
CA ALA A 161 12.94 8.75 14.48
C ALA A 161 13.28 9.26 13.06
N ARG A 162 12.31 9.83 12.34
CA ARG A 162 12.54 10.47 11.03
C ARG A 162 13.43 11.71 11.14
N VAL A 163 13.17 12.63 12.07
CA VAL A 163 13.99 13.84 12.27
C VAL A 163 15.35 13.50 12.86
N ALA A 164 15.45 12.54 13.78
CA ALA A 164 16.74 12.04 14.26
C ALA A 164 17.54 11.35 13.16
N ARG A 165 16.90 10.61 12.23
CA ARG A 165 17.56 10.03 11.04
C ARG A 165 18.02 11.11 10.07
N TRP A 166 17.23 12.16 9.83
CA TRP A 166 17.64 13.29 9.00
C TRP A 166 18.76 14.11 9.65
N LEU A 167 18.75 14.26 10.98
CA LEU A 167 19.86 14.85 11.73
C LEU A 167 21.10 13.95 11.69
N LEU A 168 20.94 12.63 11.70
CA LEU A 168 22.06 11.69 11.56
C LEU A 168 22.65 11.73 10.15
N VAL A 169 21.81 11.89 9.11
CA VAL A 169 22.24 12.15 7.73
C VAL A 169 22.93 13.51 7.62
N LEU A 170 22.41 14.56 8.26
CA LEU A 170 23.04 15.88 8.29
C LEU A 170 24.39 15.83 9.02
N VAL A 171 24.46 15.14 10.17
CA VAL A 171 25.70 14.92 10.91
C VAL A 171 26.67 14.08 10.10
N LEU A 172 26.22 13.05 9.39
CA LEU A 172 27.07 12.26 8.51
C LEU A 172 27.59 13.10 7.33
N LEU A 173 26.75 13.95 6.72
CA LEU A 173 27.15 14.89 5.69
C LEU A 173 28.13 15.94 6.21
N VAL A 174 27.94 16.44 7.43
CA VAL A 174 28.86 17.36 8.11
C VAL A 174 30.16 16.64 8.46
N VAL A 175 30.13 15.40 8.92
CA VAL A 175 31.32 14.59 9.18
C VAL A 175 32.07 14.28 7.89
N ILE A 176 31.37 13.96 6.79
CA ILE A 176 31.96 13.79 5.47
C ILE A 176 32.54 15.11 4.96
N TYR A 177 31.81 16.23 5.11
CA TYR A 177 32.27 17.56 4.74
C TYR A 177 33.49 17.97 5.54
N ILE A 178 33.50 17.76 6.86
CA ILE A 178 34.62 18.04 7.76
C ILE A 178 35.78 17.08 7.48
N ALA A 179 35.52 15.80 7.20
CA ALA A 179 36.56 14.86 6.80
C ALA A 179 37.19 15.25 5.46
N LEU A 180 36.41 15.72 4.49
CA LEU A 180 36.87 16.27 3.22
C LEU A 180 37.63 17.59 3.42
N TYR A 181 37.10 18.48 4.26
CA TYR A 181 37.66 19.80 4.56
C TYR A 181 38.98 19.70 5.35
N LEU A 182 39.05 18.85 6.37
CA LEU A 182 40.26 18.58 7.14
C LEU A 182 41.27 17.70 6.38
N SER A 183 40.81 16.87 5.43
CA SER A 183 41.69 16.22 4.46
C SER A 183 42.20 17.18 3.38
N SER A 184 41.56 18.34 3.23
CA SER A 184 41.89 19.41 2.29
C SER A 184 42.70 20.51 3.00
N THR A 185 43.97 20.24 3.33
CA THR A 185 44.85 21.29 3.88
C THR A 185 45.53 22.10 2.75
N GLY A 186 44.74 22.80 1.93
CA GLY A 186 45.27 23.63 0.84
C GLY A 186 44.76 25.07 0.92
N LYS A 187 45.66 26.06 0.93
CA LYS A 187 45.30 27.47 0.70
C LYS A 187 44.71 27.61 -0.71
N LEU A 188 43.59 28.33 -0.83
CA LEU A 188 42.93 28.63 -2.12
C LEU A 188 43.98 29.18 -3.11
N ARG A 189 44.27 28.44 -4.17
CA ARG A 189 45.22 28.86 -5.22
C ARG A 189 44.47 29.66 -6.27
N THR A 190 44.95 30.88 -6.55
CA THR A 190 44.40 31.80 -7.55
C THR A 190 45.06 31.67 -8.92
N THR A 191 45.98 30.71 -9.11
CA THR A 191 46.63 30.41 -10.40
C THR A 191 46.78 28.90 -10.60
N PHE A 192 46.58 28.43 -11.83
CA PHE A 192 46.81 27.04 -12.21
C PHE A 192 48.31 26.75 -12.30
N PRO A 193 48.88 25.85 -11.47
CA PRO A 193 50.28 25.47 -11.59
C PRO A 193 50.43 24.40 -12.68
N THR A 194 51.57 24.45 -13.38
CA THR A 194 52.08 23.29 -14.13
C THR A 194 52.15 22.08 -13.19
N GLU A 195 51.69 20.94 -13.69
CA GLU A 195 51.47 19.72 -12.91
C GLU A 195 52.77 19.29 -12.20
N PRO A 196 52.82 19.25 -10.86
CA PRO A 196 54.00 18.79 -10.15
C PRO A 196 54.08 17.27 -10.26
N THR A 197 55.17 16.75 -10.82
CA THR A 197 55.40 15.30 -11.04
C THR A 197 55.54 14.48 -9.75
N THR A 198 55.61 15.10 -8.57
CA THR A 198 55.67 14.38 -7.28
C THR A 198 54.94 15.13 -6.14
N SER A 199 54.09 14.42 -5.39
CA SER A 199 53.43 14.91 -4.18
C SER A 199 54.31 14.64 -2.94
N PRO A 200 54.61 15.65 -2.10
CA PRO A 200 55.43 15.49 -0.89
C PRO A 200 54.72 14.77 0.27
N ARG A 201 53.43 14.48 0.15
CA ARG A 201 52.67 13.65 1.10
C ARG A 201 52.32 12.32 0.44
N PRO A 202 52.42 11.18 1.16
CA PRO A 202 51.96 9.91 0.63
C PRO A 202 50.47 10.03 0.31
N LEU A 203 50.13 9.96 -0.98
CA LEU A 203 48.74 9.87 -1.40
C LEU A 203 48.22 8.51 -0.93
N HIS A 204 47.42 8.53 0.14
CA HIS A 204 46.76 7.32 0.64
C HIS A 204 45.56 6.95 -0.24
N VAL A 205 45.80 6.76 -1.54
CA VAL A 205 44.77 6.50 -2.57
C VAL A 205 43.91 5.30 -2.16
N THR A 206 44.55 4.19 -1.79
CA THR A 206 43.85 2.97 -1.35
C THR A 206 42.98 3.22 -0.14
N ARG A 207 43.48 3.91 0.89
CA ARG A 207 42.70 4.25 2.10
C ARG A 207 41.49 5.09 1.73
N ASN A 208 41.69 6.16 0.98
CA ASN A 208 40.61 7.09 0.64
C ASN A 208 39.57 6.42 -0.26
N LEU A 209 39.99 5.56 -1.19
CA LEU A 209 39.10 4.74 -2.01
C LEU A 209 38.29 3.78 -1.15
N LEU A 210 38.93 3.04 -0.24
CA LEU A 210 38.24 2.10 0.67
C LEU A 210 37.26 2.83 1.60
N LEU A 211 37.63 4.01 2.12
CA LEU A 211 36.73 4.85 2.92
C LEU A 211 35.53 5.34 2.09
N GLY A 212 35.75 5.75 0.84
CA GLY A 212 34.69 6.14 -0.08
C GLY A 212 33.71 5.00 -0.38
N ILE A 213 34.23 3.80 -0.68
CA ILE A 213 33.41 2.59 -0.89
C ILE A 213 32.63 2.25 0.38
N THR A 214 33.29 2.28 1.55
CA THR A 214 32.64 2.00 2.83
C THR A 214 31.52 3.00 3.11
N ALA A 215 31.77 4.30 2.92
CA ALA A 215 30.77 5.33 3.11
C ALA A 215 29.57 5.14 2.17
N PHE A 216 29.82 4.81 0.89
CA PHE A 216 28.78 4.54 -0.09
C PHE A 216 27.92 3.33 0.29
N VAL A 217 28.53 2.20 0.64
CA VAL A 217 27.81 0.99 1.07
C VAL A 217 26.99 1.23 2.33
N CYS A 218 27.55 1.96 3.31
CA CYS A 218 26.84 2.33 4.54
C CYS A 218 25.64 3.24 4.25
N LEU A 219 25.81 4.24 3.38
CA LEU A 219 24.72 5.13 2.96
C LEU A 219 23.61 4.36 2.25
N ASP A 220 23.96 3.47 1.32
CA ASP A 220 22.98 2.61 0.64
C ASP A 220 22.22 1.74 1.64
N GLY A 221 22.93 1.11 2.58
CA GLY A 221 22.35 0.34 3.68
C GLY A 221 21.36 1.15 4.53
N ILE A 222 21.78 2.34 4.97
CA ILE A 222 20.94 3.21 5.80
C ILE A 222 19.71 3.71 5.04
N ILE A 223 19.84 4.07 3.77
CA ILE A 223 18.73 4.64 2.99
C ILE A 223 17.78 3.56 2.50
N PHE A 224 18.31 2.51 1.87
CA PHE A 224 17.50 1.56 1.11
C PHE A 224 17.23 0.25 1.86
N HIS A 225 18.10 -0.20 2.76
CA HIS A 225 17.87 -1.43 3.53
C HIS A 225 17.16 -1.21 4.87
N SER A 226 17.22 -0.02 5.47
CA SER A 226 16.57 0.26 6.76
C SER A 226 15.04 0.40 6.69
N GLY A 227 14.47 0.39 5.49
CA GLY A 227 13.06 0.71 5.23
C GLY A 227 12.77 2.21 5.15
N LEU A 228 13.78 3.09 5.27
CA LEU A 228 13.60 4.55 5.13
C LEU A 228 13.04 4.90 3.75
N TYR A 229 13.73 4.53 2.67
CA TYR A 229 13.28 4.80 1.31
C TYR A 229 12.00 4.01 0.95
N VAL A 230 11.90 2.75 1.41
CA VAL A 230 10.72 1.90 1.20
C VAL A 230 9.44 2.57 1.69
N SER A 231 9.50 3.36 2.77
CA SER A 231 8.35 4.08 3.32
C SER A 231 7.82 5.25 2.47
N ILE A 232 8.54 5.61 1.40
CA ILE A 232 8.17 6.69 0.47
C ILE A 232 8.20 6.24 -1.01
N LEU A 233 8.24 4.93 -1.26
CA LEU A 233 8.05 4.38 -2.61
C LEU A 233 6.72 4.87 -3.19
N ALA A 234 6.67 5.07 -4.51
CA ALA A 234 5.44 5.46 -5.19
C ALA A 234 4.48 4.30 -5.07
N PRO A 235 3.32 4.43 -4.42
CA PRO A 235 2.41 3.29 -4.25
C PRO A 235 1.88 2.72 -5.58
N ASP A 236 2.06 3.42 -6.69
CA ASP A 236 1.76 3.03 -8.08
C ASP A 236 2.96 2.48 -8.86
N SER A 237 4.19 2.61 -8.34
CA SER A 237 5.35 1.94 -8.94
C SER A 237 5.29 0.43 -8.69
N TYR A 238 6.01 -0.37 -9.49
CA TYR A 238 6.04 -1.82 -9.30
C TYR A 238 6.55 -2.22 -7.90
N ALA A 239 7.59 -1.54 -7.42
CA ALA A 239 8.14 -1.75 -6.08
C ALA A 239 7.13 -1.33 -4.99
N GLY A 240 6.54 -0.14 -5.13
CA GLY A 240 5.60 0.36 -4.13
C GLY A 240 4.32 -0.47 -4.07
N ARG A 241 3.76 -0.91 -5.21
CA ARG A 241 2.59 -1.80 -5.21
C ARG A 241 2.86 -3.12 -4.47
N LEU A 242 4.01 -3.75 -4.73
CA LEU A 242 4.37 -4.99 -4.04
C LEU A 242 4.55 -4.79 -2.54
N GLU A 243 5.24 -3.72 -2.13
CA GLU A 243 5.43 -3.38 -0.71
C GLU A 243 4.09 -3.08 -0.02
N VAL A 244 3.25 -2.23 -0.62
CA VAL A 244 1.96 -1.82 -0.05
C VAL A 244 1.06 -3.05 0.15
N LEU A 245 0.93 -3.91 -0.86
CA LEU A 245 0.12 -5.13 -0.75
C LEU A 245 0.68 -6.10 0.29
N THR A 246 1.99 -6.36 0.26
CA THR A 246 2.63 -7.30 1.18
C THR A 246 2.56 -6.80 2.61
N ARG A 247 2.79 -5.50 2.84
CA ARG A 247 2.68 -4.88 4.16
C ARG A 247 1.26 -4.87 4.68
N ALA A 248 0.27 -4.54 3.84
CA ALA A 248 -1.14 -4.58 4.21
C ALA A 248 -1.55 -5.98 4.65
N GLU A 249 -1.17 -7.02 3.90
CA GLU A 249 -1.48 -8.39 4.29
C GLU A 249 -0.72 -8.82 5.54
N ARG A 250 0.57 -8.48 5.67
CA ARG A 250 1.35 -8.75 6.89
C ARG A 250 0.73 -8.13 8.15
N GLN A 251 0.11 -6.96 8.02
CA GLN A 251 -0.52 -6.22 9.13
C GLN A 251 -1.99 -6.60 9.35
N ARG A 252 -2.64 -7.29 8.41
CA ARG A 252 -4.05 -7.67 8.51
C ARG A 252 -4.27 -8.61 9.70
N PRO A 253 -5.25 -8.34 10.59
CA PRO A 253 -5.60 -9.28 11.66
C PRO A 253 -6.18 -10.57 11.09
N ALA A 254 -6.04 -11.66 11.84
CA ALA A 254 -6.67 -12.93 11.49
C ALA A 254 -8.20 -12.77 11.46
N SER A 255 -8.84 -13.34 10.45
CA SER A 255 -10.30 -13.28 10.27
C SER A 255 -11.09 -14.20 11.20
N GLY A 256 -10.43 -15.18 11.83
CA GLY A 256 -11.08 -16.25 12.59
C GLY A 256 -11.69 -17.37 11.73
N LEU A 257 -11.64 -17.23 10.39
CA LEU A 257 -12.08 -18.24 9.43
C LEU A 257 -10.87 -18.98 8.83
N LYS A 258 -11.13 -20.02 8.03
CA LYS A 258 -10.08 -20.70 7.25
C LYS A 258 -9.62 -19.79 6.11
N GLU A 259 -8.46 -19.16 6.29
CA GLU A 259 -7.93 -18.22 5.31
C GLU A 259 -7.30 -18.94 4.12
N VAL A 260 -7.76 -18.61 2.92
CA VAL A 260 -7.27 -19.10 1.63
C VAL A 260 -6.60 -17.95 0.89
N LEU A 261 -5.28 -18.02 0.76
CA LEU A 261 -4.49 -17.01 0.07
C LEU A 261 -4.40 -17.33 -1.42
N VAL A 262 -4.73 -16.36 -2.28
CA VAL A 262 -4.61 -16.48 -3.74
C VAL A 262 -3.43 -15.63 -4.22
N LEU A 263 -2.49 -16.29 -4.90
CA LEU A 263 -1.32 -15.68 -5.54
C LEU A 263 -1.57 -15.53 -7.04
N GLY A 264 -0.75 -14.71 -7.70
CA GLY A 264 -0.72 -14.70 -9.16
C GLY A 264 -0.31 -13.39 -9.80
N ASP A 265 -0.19 -13.44 -11.12
CA ASP A 265 0.17 -12.32 -11.98
C ASP A 265 -1.06 -11.47 -12.36
N SER A 266 -0.98 -10.71 -13.46
CA SER A 266 -2.06 -9.85 -13.92
C SER A 266 -3.34 -10.61 -14.28
N ARG A 267 -3.25 -11.86 -14.72
CA ARG A 267 -4.41 -12.69 -15.08
C ARG A 267 -5.22 -13.04 -13.84
N MET A 268 -4.53 -13.38 -12.75
CA MET A 268 -5.19 -13.63 -11.47
C MET A 268 -5.65 -12.34 -10.80
N ALA A 269 -4.88 -11.25 -10.88
CA ALA A 269 -5.27 -9.96 -10.31
C ALA A 269 -6.54 -9.40 -10.94
N GLU A 270 -6.66 -9.54 -12.26
CA GLU A 270 -7.85 -9.15 -13.00
C GLU A 270 -8.98 -10.17 -12.85
N GLY A 271 -8.66 -11.47 -12.88
CA GLY A 271 -9.63 -12.56 -12.90
C GLY A 271 -10.23 -12.96 -11.57
N PHE A 272 -9.54 -12.76 -10.43
CA PHE A 272 -10.03 -13.19 -9.12
C PHE A 272 -10.66 -12.05 -8.30
N SER A 273 -11.88 -12.28 -7.81
CA SER A 273 -12.64 -11.34 -6.98
C SER A 273 -12.77 -11.84 -5.54
N THR A 274 -12.19 -11.12 -4.57
CA THR A 274 -12.36 -11.45 -3.14
C THR A 274 -13.80 -11.30 -2.68
N THR A 275 -14.52 -10.30 -3.21
CA THR A 275 -15.92 -10.05 -2.84
C THR A 275 -16.80 -11.24 -3.22
N VAL A 276 -16.68 -11.71 -4.48
CA VAL A 276 -17.44 -12.88 -4.96
C VAL A 276 -16.97 -14.14 -4.23
N ALA A 277 -15.66 -14.29 -3.99
CA ALA A 277 -15.13 -15.45 -3.30
C ALA A 277 -15.59 -15.55 -1.84
N ASP A 278 -15.63 -14.44 -1.13
CA ASP A 278 -16.12 -14.38 0.25
C ASP A 278 -17.63 -14.61 0.32
N GLU A 279 -18.41 -14.09 -0.63
CA GLU A 279 -19.86 -14.35 -0.72
C GLU A 279 -20.16 -15.85 -0.83
N LEU A 280 -19.39 -16.57 -1.65
CA LEU A 280 -19.54 -18.02 -1.84
C LEU A 280 -18.93 -18.86 -0.72
N GLY A 281 -17.79 -18.42 -0.18
CA GLY A 281 -16.97 -19.20 0.74
C GLY A 281 -17.29 -19.01 2.23
N SER A 282 -17.84 -17.86 2.62
CA SER A 282 -18.02 -17.52 4.04
C SER A 282 -19.00 -18.46 4.74
N ALA A 283 -20.09 -18.85 4.05
CA ALA A 283 -21.04 -19.83 4.56
C ALA A 283 -20.39 -21.20 4.82
N ALA A 284 -19.30 -21.51 4.12
CA ALA A 284 -18.52 -22.72 4.31
C ALA A 284 -17.39 -22.58 5.34
N GLY A 285 -17.22 -21.39 5.95
CA GLY A 285 -16.21 -21.09 6.96
C GLY A 285 -14.86 -20.65 6.39
N PHE A 286 -14.81 -20.19 5.15
CA PHE A 286 -13.59 -19.72 4.48
C PHE A 286 -13.54 -18.20 4.35
N LYS A 287 -12.33 -17.64 4.40
CA LYS A 287 -12.04 -16.24 4.05
C LYS A 287 -11.01 -16.23 2.93
N PHE A 288 -11.30 -15.55 1.84
CA PHE A 288 -10.36 -15.41 0.73
C PHE A 288 -9.51 -14.15 0.87
N VAL A 289 -8.23 -14.29 0.56
CA VAL A 289 -7.24 -13.23 0.64
C VAL A 289 -6.55 -13.13 -0.71
N ASN A 290 -6.51 -11.93 -1.28
CA ASN A 290 -5.92 -11.71 -2.59
C ASN A 290 -4.55 -11.04 -2.48
N LEU A 291 -3.51 -11.79 -2.81
CA LEU A 291 -2.11 -11.35 -2.87
C LEU A 291 -1.55 -11.52 -4.30
N THR A 292 -2.42 -11.40 -5.29
CA THR A 292 -2.04 -11.31 -6.71
C THR A 292 -1.49 -9.92 -7.01
N GLU A 293 -0.61 -9.79 -8.00
CA GLU A 293 -0.16 -8.48 -8.48
C GLU A 293 0.26 -8.53 -9.97
N PRO A 294 -0.20 -7.60 -10.82
CA PRO A 294 0.25 -7.52 -12.22
C PRO A 294 1.77 -7.46 -12.36
N ALA A 295 2.29 -8.16 -13.36
CA ALA A 295 3.74 -8.33 -13.64
C ALA A 295 4.54 -9.06 -12.55
N SER A 296 3.90 -9.55 -11.48
CA SER A 296 4.58 -10.39 -10.51
C SER A 296 4.85 -11.78 -11.08
N THR A 297 5.96 -12.37 -10.66
CA THR A 297 6.37 -13.71 -11.08
C THR A 297 6.31 -14.68 -9.90
N VAL A 298 6.37 -15.98 -10.17
CA VAL A 298 6.45 -17.02 -9.11
C VAL A 298 7.62 -16.80 -8.14
N SER A 299 8.72 -16.19 -8.60
CA SER A 299 9.83 -15.83 -7.72
C SER A 299 9.44 -14.71 -6.75
N SER A 300 8.70 -13.70 -7.21
CA SER A 300 8.15 -12.63 -6.38
C SER A 300 7.16 -13.19 -5.34
N TRP A 301 6.29 -14.12 -5.75
CA TRP A 301 5.31 -14.74 -4.84
C TRP A 301 5.99 -15.46 -3.68
N TYR A 302 7.09 -16.18 -3.91
CA TYR A 302 7.88 -16.80 -2.85
C TYR A 302 8.35 -15.79 -1.79
N TYR A 303 8.85 -14.63 -2.24
CA TYR A 303 9.31 -13.58 -1.32
C TYR A 303 8.15 -12.88 -0.61
N MET A 304 7.00 -12.70 -1.26
CA MET A 304 5.79 -12.20 -0.60
C MET A 304 5.33 -13.15 0.51
N LEU A 305 5.25 -14.45 0.23
CA LEU A 305 4.90 -15.49 1.21
C LEU A 305 5.83 -15.51 2.41
N ARG A 306 7.13 -15.28 2.20
CA ARG A 306 8.11 -15.19 3.29
C ARG A 306 7.80 -14.04 4.25
N GLU A 307 7.30 -12.93 3.74
CA GLU A 307 6.98 -11.75 4.55
C GLU A 307 5.60 -11.81 5.21
N VAL A 308 4.58 -12.34 4.52
CA VAL A 308 3.20 -12.40 5.05
C VAL A 308 2.94 -13.59 5.96
N ASP A 309 3.71 -14.67 5.81
CA ASP A 309 3.62 -15.89 6.61
C ASP A 309 5.02 -16.43 6.97
N PRO A 310 5.76 -15.75 7.87
CA PRO A 310 7.12 -16.12 8.22
C PRO A 310 7.22 -17.52 8.84
N ALA A 311 6.17 -17.97 9.55
CA ALA A 311 6.11 -19.27 10.20
C ALA A 311 5.45 -20.37 9.33
N ALA A 312 5.03 -20.03 8.11
CA ALA A 312 4.40 -20.95 7.14
C ALA A 312 3.17 -21.70 7.71
N ARG A 313 2.38 -21.03 8.54
CA ARG A 313 1.21 -21.60 9.23
C ARG A 313 0.02 -20.65 9.35
N ARG A 314 0.06 -19.50 8.68
CA ARG A 314 -0.99 -18.47 8.76
C ARG A 314 -2.23 -18.87 7.97
N TYR A 315 -2.04 -19.46 6.80
CA TYR A 315 -3.13 -19.78 5.88
C TYR A 315 -3.52 -21.26 5.98
N SER A 316 -4.82 -21.52 5.84
CA SER A 316 -5.34 -22.89 5.71
C SER A 316 -5.02 -23.46 4.33
N ALA A 317 -5.06 -22.63 3.30
CA ALA A 317 -4.64 -23.00 1.96
C ALA A 317 -3.97 -21.84 1.21
N ILE A 318 -3.08 -22.16 0.26
CA ILE A 318 -2.46 -21.22 -0.66
C ILE A 318 -2.69 -21.73 -2.08
N VAL A 319 -3.30 -20.89 -2.90
CA VAL A 319 -3.56 -21.14 -4.32
C VAL A 319 -2.40 -20.58 -5.14
N VAL A 320 -1.71 -21.46 -5.84
CA VAL A 320 -0.57 -21.14 -6.70
C VAL A 320 -0.99 -21.37 -8.15
N PRO A 321 -1.15 -20.30 -8.94
CA PRO A 321 -1.48 -20.42 -10.35
C PRO A 321 -0.29 -20.92 -11.17
N TYR A 322 -0.57 -21.67 -12.23
CA TYR A 322 0.41 -22.09 -13.23
C TYR A 322 -0.15 -21.89 -14.64
N GLY A 323 0.74 -21.77 -15.62
CA GLY A 323 0.38 -21.55 -17.01
C GLY A 323 1.46 -20.78 -17.76
N ILE A 324 1.43 -20.80 -19.10
CA ILE A 324 2.39 -20.05 -19.90
C ILE A 324 2.10 -18.56 -19.75
N GLY A 325 3.04 -17.81 -19.20
CA GLY A 325 3.00 -16.34 -19.12
C GLY A 325 3.91 -15.71 -20.16
N TYR A 326 3.82 -14.39 -20.29
CA TYR A 326 4.76 -13.58 -21.07
C TYR A 326 5.83 -12.99 -20.14
N GLU A 327 7.01 -13.60 -20.14
CA GLU A 327 8.16 -13.21 -19.28
C GLU A 327 9.38 -12.84 -20.13
N PRO A 328 9.39 -11.68 -20.79
CA PRO A 328 10.51 -11.31 -21.64
C PRO A 328 11.74 -10.97 -20.79
N SER A 329 12.93 -11.35 -21.25
CA SER A 329 14.19 -10.99 -20.57
C SER A 329 14.43 -9.47 -20.48
N THR A 330 13.70 -8.65 -21.27
CA THR A 330 13.72 -7.19 -21.18
C THR A 330 13.05 -6.67 -19.90
N ALA A 331 12.24 -7.49 -19.21
CA ALA A 331 11.58 -7.13 -17.96
C ALA A 331 12.45 -7.35 -16.71
N ASP A 332 13.73 -7.73 -16.85
CA ASP A 332 14.63 -8.01 -15.72
C ASP A 332 14.71 -6.84 -14.74
N LEU A 333 14.87 -5.61 -15.23
CA LEU A 333 14.93 -4.39 -14.40
C LEU A 333 13.65 -4.18 -13.59
N LEU A 334 12.50 -4.40 -14.23
CA LEU A 334 11.19 -4.30 -13.59
C LEU A 334 11.09 -5.33 -12.46
N ARG A 335 11.46 -6.60 -12.71
CA ARG A 335 11.40 -7.67 -11.72
C ARG A 335 12.32 -7.43 -10.52
N ILE A 336 13.54 -6.94 -10.78
CA ILE A 336 14.49 -6.56 -9.73
C ILE A 336 13.89 -5.44 -8.87
N SER A 337 13.40 -4.37 -9.49
CA SER A 337 12.81 -3.24 -8.79
C SER A 337 11.58 -3.66 -7.97
N MET A 338 10.70 -4.47 -8.58
CA MET A 338 9.48 -4.96 -7.96
C MET A 338 9.76 -5.78 -6.70
N ALA A 339 10.72 -6.72 -6.75
CA ALA A 339 11.05 -7.58 -5.61
C ALA A 339 11.91 -6.89 -4.55
N ALA A 340 12.63 -5.81 -4.89
CA ALA A 340 13.61 -5.16 -4.02
C ALA A 340 13.14 -4.83 -2.59
N PRO A 341 11.88 -4.40 -2.34
CA PRO A 341 11.41 -4.17 -0.97
C PRO A 341 11.45 -5.42 -0.09
N LEU A 342 11.30 -6.60 -0.70
CA LEU A 342 11.19 -7.90 0.00
C LEU A 342 12.53 -8.63 0.16
N LEU A 343 13.58 -8.18 -0.54
CA LEU A 343 14.88 -8.84 -0.54
C LEU A 343 15.63 -8.61 0.78
N ARG A 344 16.50 -9.55 1.13
CA ARG A 344 17.42 -9.52 2.27
C ARG A 344 18.83 -9.83 1.74
N TYR A 345 19.87 -9.51 2.52
CA TYR A 345 21.26 -9.82 2.12
C TYR A 345 21.47 -11.30 1.79
N GLY A 346 20.82 -12.21 2.52
CA GLY A 346 20.89 -13.66 2.28
C GLY A 346 20.26 -14.14 0.96
N ASP A 347 19.56 -13.27 0.23
CA ASP A 347 18.93 -13.62 -1.04
C ASP A 347 19.84 -13.42 -2.25
N CYS A 348 21.07 -12.93 -2.04
CA CYS A 348 22.02 -12.57 -3.08
C CYS A 348 22.38 -13.70 -4.05
N PHE A 349 22.13 -14.96 -3.72
CA PHE A 349 22.30 -16.08 -4.68
C PHE A 349 20.97 -16.66 -5.16
N ASN A 350 19.99 -16.75 -4.26
CA ASN A 350 18.70 -17.36 -4.57
C ASN A 350 17.83 -16.50 -5.47
N PHE A 351 17.73 -15.19 -5.22
CA PHE A 351 16.94 -14.31 -6.10
C PHE A 351 17.58 -14.17 -7.49
N PRO A 352 18.89 -13.94 -7.62
CA PRO A 352 19.54 -13.84 -8.94
C PRO A 352 19.47 -15.10 -9.78
N SER A 353 19.36 -16.29 -9.18
CA SER A 353 19.20 -17.53 -9.95
C SER A 353 17.91 -17.57 -10.79
N ALA A 354 16.95 -16.69 -10.49
CA ALA A 354 15.73 -16.52 -11.29
C ALA A 354 15.97 -15.81 -12.63
N PHE A 355 17.18 -15.32 -12.92
CA PHE A 355 17.49 -14.54 -14.12
C PHE A 355 18.30 -15.37 -15.11
N GLN A 356 17.84 -15.44 -16.36
CA GLN A 356 18.51 -16.24 -17.40
C GLN A 356 19.83 -15.60 -17.87
N ARG A 357 19.84 -14.27 -18.01
CA ARG A 357 21.00 -13.53 -18.52
C ARG A 357 21.97 -13.22 -17.38
N TRP A 358 23.26 -13.38 -17.65
CA TRP A 358 24.32 -13.00 -16.70
C TRP A 358 24.21 -11.52 -16.26
N SER A 359 23.81 -10.64 -17.17
CA SER A 359 23.55 -9.23 -16.86
C SER A 359 22.39 -9.04 -15.87
N GLY A 360 21.30 -9.80 -16.02
CA GLY A 360 20.16 -9.79 -15.10
C GLY A 360 20.56 -10.36 -13.74
N TRP A 361 21.28 -11.48 -13.74
CA TRP A 361 21.84 -12.11 -12.54
C TRP A 361 22.71 -11.12 -11.75
N PHE A 362 23.68 -10.47 -12.39
CA PHE A 362 24.60 -9.55 -11.71
C PHE A 362 23.87 -8.32 -11.16
N ARG A 363 22.88 -7.79 -11.89
CA ARG A 363 22.05 -6.68 -11.42
C ARG A 363 21.19 -7.08 -10.22
N ALA A 364 20.61 -8.28 -10.24
CA ALA A 364 19.84 -8.81 -9.12
C ALA A 364 20.72 -9.07 -7.88
N PHE A 365 21.93 -9.61 -8.08
CA PHE A 365 22.93 -9.79 -7.03
C PHE A 365 23.31 -8.45 -6.41
N THR A 366 23.62 -7.47 -7.26
CA THR A 366 23.95 -6.10 -6.83
C THR A 366 22.79 -5.49 -6.06
N ALA A 367 21.54 -5.62 -6.52
CA ALA A 367 20.35 -5.13 -5.82
C ALA A 367 20.13 -5.75 -4.43
N CYS A 368 20.61 -6.97 -4.18
CA CYS A 368 20.55 -7.59 -2.85
C CYS A 368 21.56 -6.96 -1.87
N ILE A 369 22.65 -6.36 -2.37
CA ILE A 369 23.72 -5.77 -1.55
C ILE A 369 23.58 -4.24 -1.52
N LEU A 370 23.52 -3.62 -2.69
CA LEU A 370 23.37 -2.20 -2.96
C LEU A 370 21.95 -1.92 -3.47
N ARG A 371 20.99 -1.85 -2.56
CA ARG A 371 19.56 -1.87 -2.93
C ARG A 371 19.12 -0.61 -3.66
N GLY A 372 19.84 0.50 -3.50
CA GLY A 372 19.63 1.72 -4.29
C GLY A 372 19.69 1.47 -5.79
N SER A 373 20.45 0.47 -6.26
CA SER A 373 20.51 0.13 -7.69
C SER A 373 19.16 -0.35 -8.24
N ALA A 374 18.30 -0.94 -7.42
CA ALA A 374 16.98 -1.41 -7.83
C ALA A 374 15.92 -0.29 -7.86
N TYR A 375 16.20 0.83 -7.19
CA TYR A 375 15.28 1.95 -7.06
C TYR A 375 15.65 3.15 -7.94
N GLN A 376 16.64 3.03 -8.83
CA GLN A 376 17.13 4.14 -9.67
C GLN A 376 16.00 4.93 -10.32
N SER A 377 15.09 4.26 -11.05
CA SER A 377 13.95 4.92 -11.70
C SER A 377 12.97 5.54 -10.71
N ASP A 378 12.73 4.91 -9.56
CA ASP A 378 11.81 5.43 -8.54
C ASP A 378 12.41 6.65 -7.80
N VAL A 379 13.74 6.67 -7.61
CA VAL A 379 14.49 7.81 -7.06
C VAL A 379 14.47 8.99 -8.03
N THR A 380 14.69 8.73 -9.32
CA THR A 380 14.57 9.77 -10.35
C THR A 380 13.15 10.37 -10.34
N ASP A 381 12.11 9.55 -10.32
CA ASP A 381 10.72 10.02 -10.23
C ASP A 381 10.45 10.85 -8.95
N LEU A 382 10.98 10.43 -7.79
CA LEU A 382 10.88 11.21 -6.56
C LEU A 382 11.54 12.59 -6.69
N LEU A 383 12.71 12.67 -7.34
CA LEU A 383 13.45 13.91 -7.51
C LEU A 383 12.77 14.85 -8.53
N GLU A 384 12.20 14.29 -9.59
CA GLU A 384 11.46 15.04 -10.61
C GLU A 384 10.10 15.51 -10.09
N HIS A 385 9.44 14.72 -9.24
CA HIS A 385 8.05 14.93 -8.81
C HIS A 385 7.80 14.77 -7.30
N PRO A 386 8.53 15.48 -6.42
CA PRO A 386 8.48 15.24 -4.96
C PRO A 386 7.12 15.53 -4.32
N ILE A 387 6.43 16.59 -4.76
CA ILE A 387 5.10 16.95 -4.24
C ILE A 387 4.05 15.93 -4.68
N ALA A 388 4.13 15.46 -5.93
CA ALA A 388 3.25 14.41 -6.44
C ALA A 388 3.48 13.11 -5.66
N ARG A 389 4.74 12.78 -5.33
CA ARG A 389 5.07 11.63 -4.49
C ARG A 389 4.41 11.70 -3.12
N ILE A 390 4.48 12.84 -2.42
CA ILE A 390 3.85 13.00 -1.10
C ILE A 390 2.34 12.74 -1.18
N ARG A 391 1.66 13.30 -2.19
CA ARG A 391 0.22 13.07 -2.40
C ARG A 391 -0.08 11.59 -2.71
N SER A 392 0.72 10.97 -3.57
CA SER A 392 0.57 9.56 -3.95
C SER A 392 0.66 8.63 -2.73
N VAL A 393 1.63 8.88 -1.83
CA VAL A 393 1.80 8.13 -0.57
C VAL A 393 0.62 8.33 0.39
N GLN A 394 0.07 9.55 0.47
CA GLN A 394 -1.10 9.83 1.32
C GLN A 394 -2.37 9.07 0.87
N GLN A 395 -2.48 8.75 -0.42
CA GLN A 395 -3.62 8.05 -1.01
C GLN A 395 -3.51 6.51 -0.96
N GLU A 396 -2.48 5.96 -0.28
CA GLU A 396 -2.25 4.50 -0.24
C GLU A 396 -3.47 3.72 0.25
N THR A 397 -4.14 4.20 1.31
CA THR A 397 -5.31 3.50 1.89
C THR A 397 -6.49 3.49 0.92
N GLU A 398 -6.77 4.62 0.27
CA GLU A 398 -7.83 4.73 -0.74
C GLU A 398 -7.57 3.79 -1.92
N ARG A 399 -6.31 3.64 -2.34
CA ARG A 399 -5.92 2.71 -3.42
C ARG A 399 -6.15 1.25 -3.04
N LEU A 400 -5.84 0.86 -1.80
CA LEU A 400 -6.11 -0.49 -1.30
C LEU A 400 -7.62 -0.78 -1.27
N GLN A 401 -8.43 0.20 -0.84
CA GLN A 401 -9.89 0.08 -0.85
C GLN A 401 -10.43 -0.02 -2.28
N PHE A 402 -9.94 0.81 -3.20
CA PHE A 402 -10.32 0.75 -4.61
C PHE A 402 -10.00 -0.62 -5.22
N ARG A 403 -8.81 -1.17 -4.93
CA ARG A 403 -8.42 -2.50 -5.39
C ARG A 403 -9.36 -3.59 -4.85
N ALA A 404 -9.73 -3.52 -3.58
CA ALA A 404 -10.67 -4.47 -2.97
C ALA A 404 -12.08 -4.37 -3.57
N ALA A 405 -12.50 -3.17 -3.95
CA ALA A 405 -13.81 -2.90 -4.56
C ALA A 405 -13.85 -3.12 -6.09
N TYR A 406 -12.72 -3.45 -6.72
CA TYR A 406 -12.62 -3.58 -8.17
C TYR A 406 -13.49 -4.72 -8.71
N LYS A 407 -14.36 -4.40 -9.68
CA LYS A 407 -15.34 -5.32 -10.26
C LYS A 407 -14.91 -5.94 -11.60
N GLY A 408 -13.79 -5.51 -12.16
CA GLY A 408 -13.40 -5.85 -13.54
C GLY A 408 -13.86 -4.79 -14.53
N ARG A 409 -13.53 -5.00 -15.81
CA ARG A 409 -13.95 -4.14 -16.93
C ARG A 409 -15.23 -4.64 -17.57
N ASP A 410 -16.12 -3.73 -17.95
CA ASP A 410 -17.46 -4.13 -18.43
C ASP A 410 -17.54 -4.38 -19.95
N TYR A 411 -16.48 -4.13 -20.72
CA TYR A 411 -16.45 -4.38 -22.16
C TYR A 411 -15.88 -5.76 -22.50
N ASP A 412 -16.25 -6.25 -23.68
CA ASP A 412 -15.91 -7.59 -24.17
C ASP A 412 -15.39 -7.54 -25.62
N LEU A 413 -14.90 -8.68 -26.12
CA LEU A 413 -14.36 -8.83 -27.47
C LEU A 413 -15.33 -9.47 -28.47
N VAL A 414 -16.62 -9.67 -28.14
CA VAL A 414 -17.63 -10.25 -29.04
C VAL A 414 -17.68 -9.48 -30.36
N GLY A 415 -17.64 -10.23 -31.45
CA GLY A 415 -17.53 -9.70 -32.82
C GLY A 415 -16.09 -9.50 -33.29
N THR A 416 -15.09 -9.75 -32.43
CA THR A 416 -13.69 -9.86 -32.82
C THR A 416 -13.39 -11.31 -33.17
N SER A 417 -12.76 -11.54 -34.32
CA SER A 417 -12.30 -12.86 -34.75
C SER A 417 -10.82 -12.86 -35.05
N TYR A 418 -10.21 -14.03 -34.94
CA TYR A 418 -8.84 -14.30 -35.31
C TYR A 418 -8.82 -15.37 -36.39
N ASP A 419 -8.12 -15.12 -37.50
CA ASP A 419 -7.88 -16.11 -38.53
C ASP A 419 -6.52 -16.79 -38.27
N PRO A 420 -6.48 -18.07 -37.89
CA PRO A 420 -5.23 -18.79 -37.61
C PRO A 420 -4.38 -19.04 -38.85
N THR A 421 -4.95 -18.94 -40.05
CA THR A 421 -4.24 -19.19 -41.31
C THR A 421 -3.43 -17.96 -41.73
N THR A 422 -4.04 -16.78 -41.62
CA THR A 422 -3.41 -15.51 -42.01
C THR A 422 -2.77 -14.77 -40.84
N GLY A 423 -3.12 -15.15 -39.60
CA GLY A 423 -2.77 -14.42 -38.39
C GLY A 423 -3.50 -13.09 -38.23
N GLN A 424 -4.51 -12.80 -39.07
CA GLN A 424 -5.21 -11.52 -39.09
C GLN A 424 -6.32 -11.47 -38.03
N ILE A 425 -6.49 -10.31 -37.41
CA ILE A 425 -7.58 -10.05 -36.47
C ILE A 425 -8.59 -9.11 -37.13
N THR A 426 -9.86 -9.51 -37.13
CA THR A 426 -10.97 -8.63 -37.48
C THR A 426 -11.59 -8.12 -36.19
N PHE A 427 -11.47 -6.82 -35.93
CA PHE A 427 -11.99 -6.22 -34.70
C PHE A 427 -13.47 -5.92 -34.77
N ALA A 428 -14.18 -6.16 -33.66
CA ALA A 428 -15.55 -5.69 -33.52
C ALA A 428 -15.62 -4.16 -33.68
N SER A 429 -16.64 -3.67 -34.40
CA SER A 429 -16.84 -2.24 -34.64
C SER A 429 -16.96 -1.42 -33.35
N LYS A 430 -17.51 -2.03 -32.29
CA LYS A 430 -17.68 -1.43 -30.96
C LYS A 430 -16.37 -1.12 -30.22
N LEU A 431 -15.24 -1.71 -30.63
CA LEU A 431 -13.96 -1.48 -29.96
C LEU A 431 -13.36 -0.14 -30.41
N THR A 432 -12.96 0.67 -29.43
CA THR A 432 -12.16 1.89 -29.64
C THR A 432 -10.76 1.53 -30.14
N GLU A 433 -10.07 2.47 -30.79
CA GLU A 433 -8.70 2.21 -31.27
C GLU A 433 -7.75 1.86 -30.11
N ALA A 434 -7.90 2.48 -28.94
CA ALA A 434 -7.11 2.13 -27.76
C ALA A 434 -7.32 0.67 -27.32
N GLN A 435 -8.56 0.18 -27.36
CA GLN A 435 -8.87 -1.23 -27.06
C GLN A 435 -8.30 -2.17 -28.13
N ARG A 436 -8.42 -1.81 -29.42
CA ARG A 436 -7.82 -2.58 -30.52
C ARG A 436 -6.31 -2.68 -30.36
N GLN A 437 -5.64 -1.60 -29.99
CA GLN A 437 -4.20 -1.60 -29.71
C GLN A 437 -3.82 -2.46 -28.50
N ALA A 438 -4.63 -2.46 -27.43
CA ALA A 438 -4.41 -3.34 -26.28
C ALA A 438 -4.50 -4.83 -26.67
N VAL A 439 -5.49 -5.19 -27.50
CA VAL A 439 -5.63 -6.56 -28.03
C VAL A 439 -4.45 -6.91 -28.93
N ARG A 440 -4.04 -6.04 -29.86
CA ARG A 440 -2.87 -6.27 -30.73
C ARG A 440 -1.60 -6.54 -29.90
N LYS A 441 -1.34 -5.74 -28.88
CA LYS A 441 -0.19 -5.93 -27.97
C LYS A 441 -0.26 -7.25 -27.21
N SER A 442 -1.46 -7.65 -26.80
CA SER A 442 -1.70 -8.90 -26.06
C SER A 442 -1.62 -10.14 -26.96
N LEU A 443 -1.69 -9.99 -28.28
CA LEU A 443 -1.56 -11.11 -29.22
C LEU A 443 -0.12 -11.34 -29.69
N ILE A 444 0.83 -10.50 -29.25
CA ILE A 444 2.25 -10.72 -29.51
C ILE A 444 2.66 -12.00 -28.77
N GLN A 445 2.95 -13.05 -29.53
CA GLN A 445 3.36 -14.32 -28.95
C GLN A 445 4.73 -14.19 -28.30
N PRO A 446 4.94 -14.77 -27.09
CA PRO A 446 6.28 -14.91 -26.54
C PRO A 446 7.18 -15.67 -27.51
N SER A 447 8.45 -15.29 -27.57
CA SER A 447 9.45 -16.11 -28.25
C SER A 447 9.52 -17.50 -27.59
N GLN A 448 10.06 -18.48 -28.32
CA GLN A 448 10.30 -19.81 -27.74
C GLN A 448 11.17 -19.72 -26.48
N SER A 449 12.22 -18.89 -26.52
CA SER A 449 13.09 -18.67 -25.37
C SER A 449 12.38 -18.04 -24.17
N ASP A 450 11.47 -17.07 -24.39
CA ASP A 450 10.71 -16.47 -23.29
C ASP A 450 9.72 -17.47 -22.68
N THR A 451 9.12 -18.32 -23.51
CA THR A 451 8.25 -19.41 -23.07
C THR A 451 9.02 -20.42 -22.22
N GLU A 452 10.17 -20.88 -22.69
CA GLU A 452 11.04 -21.82 -21.96
C GLU A 452 11.52 -21.23 -20.63
N TYR A 453 11.85 -19.94 -20.62
CA TYR A 453 12.25 -19.22 -19.41
C TYR A 453 11.10 -19.10 -18.39
N SER A 454 9.89 -18.74 -18.82
CA SER A 454 8.68 -18.73 -17.97
C SER A 454 8.43 -20.11 -17.35
N LEU A 455 8.56 -21.17 -18.14
CA LEU A 455 8.38 -22.56 -17.67
C LEU A 455 9.48 -22.95 -16.66
N LYS A 456 10.74 -22.58 -16.94
CA LYS A 456 11.87 -22.81 -16.02
C LYS A 456 11.61 -22.15 -14.66
N LEU A 457 11.14 -20.91 -14.65
CA LEU A 457 10.81 -20.20 -13.41
C LEU A 457 9.76 -20.96 -12.58
N GLN A 458 8.69 -21.43 -13.21
CA GLN A 458 7.66 -22.21 -12.51
C GLN A 458 8.22 -23.52 -11.96
N ARG A 459 9.02 -24.25 -12.76
CA ARG A 459 9.66 -25.51 -12.34
C ARG A 459 10.64 -25.33 -11.19
N GLU A 460 11.29 -24.18 -11.06
CA GLU A 460 12.24 -23.92 -9.99
C GLU A 460 11.59 -23.34 -8.72
N TRP A 461 10.62 -22.45 -8.87
CA TRP A 461 10.09 -21.67 -7.74
C TRP A 461 8.82 -22.25 -7.12
N VAL A 462 7.98 -22.98 -7.88
CA VAL A 462 6.84 -23.70 -7.28
C VAL A 462 7.33 -24.73 -6.25
N PRO A 463 8.36 -25.56 -6.51
CA PRO A 463 8.92 -26.44 -5.49
C PRO A 463 9.48 -25.71 -4.26
N ARG A 464 10.03 -24.50 -4.41
CA ARG A 464 10.49 -23.70 -3.27
C ARG A 464 9.33 -23.25 -2.39
N ILE A 465 8.20 -22.87 -3.00
CA ILE A 465 6.96 -22.60 -2.26
C ILE A 465 6.49 -23.87 -1.55
N LEU A 466 6.40 -25.01 -2.23
CA LEU A 466 6.01 -26.29 -1.62
C LEU A 466 6.92 -26.68 -0.45
N ASN A 467 8.24 -26.55 -0.61
CA ASN A 467 9.22 -26.85 0.44
C ASN A 467 9.02 -25.95 1.67
N ARG A 468 8.64 -24.68 1.49
CA ARG A 468 8.38 -23.76 2.60
C ARG A 468 7.23 -24.23 3.49
N TYR A 469 6.23 -24.91 2.93
CA TYR A 469 5.04 -25.35 3.64
C TYR A 469 5.00 -26.86 3.92
N SER A 470 6.05 -27.62 3.55
CA SER A 470 6.04 -29.09 3.62
C SER A 470 5.87 -29.67 5.04
N ASN A 471 6.26 -28.91 6.06
CA ASN A 471 6.21 -29.35 7.46
C ASN A 471 5.00 -28.77 8.21
N ASN A 472 4.08 -28.10 7.52
CA ASN A 472 2.92 -27.44 8.11
C ASN A 472 1.62 -27.98 7.51
N SER A 473 0.49 -27.67 8.17
CA SER A 473 -0.83 -28.12 7.74
C SER A 473 -1.44 -27.32 6.58
N THR A 474 -0.78 -26.26 6.14
CA THR A 474 -1.24 -25.39 5.04
C THR A 474 -1.34 -26.18 3.74
N ALA A 475 -2.54 -26.24 3.17
CA ALA A 475 -2.77 -26.89 1.89
C ALA A 475 -2.17 -26.05 0.76
N ILE A 476 -1.43 -26.67 -0.16
CA ILE A 476 -0.97 -26.02 -1.39
C ILE A 476 -1.82 -26.55 -2.54
N VAL A 477 -2.49 -25.63 -3.24
CA VAL A 477 -3.39 -25.94 -4.36
C VAL A 477 -2.81 -25.36 -5.64
N LEU A 478 -2.67 -26.19 -6.66
CA LEU A 478 -2.30 -25.72 -8.00
C LEU A 478 -3.54 -25.47 -8.84
N THR A 479 -3.56 -24.34 -9.55
CA THR A 479 -4.65 -23.99 -10.47
C THR A 479 -4.11 -23.54 -11.82
N PRO A 480 -4.67 -24.00 -12.95
CA PRO A 480 -4.37 -23.37 -14.23
C PRO A 480 -4.95 -21.95 -14.24
N VAL A 481 -4.35 -21.10 -15.07
CA VAL A 481 -4.88 -19.77 -15.42
C VAL A 481 -5.63 -19.83 -16.74
N PRO A 482 -6.73 -19.07 -16.91
CA PRO A 482 -7.44 -18.97 -18.17
C PRO A 482 -6.52 -18.49 -19.29
N ARG A 483 -6.60 -19.11 -20.47
CA ARG A 483 -5.63 -18.91 -21.56
C ARG A 483 -5.87 -17.61 -22.31
N GLY A 484 -7.06 -17.46 -22.88
CA GLY A 484 -7.40 -16.33 -23.74
C GLY A 484 -8.72 -16.54 -24.47
N PRO A 485 -9.21 -15.51 -25.19
CA PRO A 485 -10.50 -15.54 -25.88
C PRO A 485 -10.53 -16.33 -27.19
N PHE A 486 -9.37 -16.75 -27.71
CA PHE A 486 -9.26 -17.43 -29.01
C PHE A 486 -8.51 -18.75 -28.83
N ALA A 487 -9.28 -19.83 -28.64
CA ALA A 487 -8.72 -21.18 -28.44
C ALA A 487 -7.91 -21.68 -29.65
N GLU A 488 -8.19 -21.15 -30.86
CA GLU A 488 -7.48 -21.54 -32.08
C GLU A 488 -6.06 -20.95 -32.20
N LEU A 489 -5.68 -20.02 -31.34
CA LEU A 489 -4.35 -19.39 -31.40
C LEU A 489 -3.23 -20.39 -31.08
N PRO A 490 -2.28 -20.63 -32.01
CA PRO A 490 -1.06 -21.37 -31.71
C PRO A 490 -0.30 -20.65 -30.58
N GLY A 491 0.07 -21.35 -29.49
CA GLY A 491 0.78 -20.75 -28.36
C GLY A 491 -0.07 -20.52 -27.11
N PHE A 492 -1.37 -20.25 -27.26
CA PHE A 492 -2.33 -20.31 -26.15
C PHE A 492 -2.72 -21.76 -25.87
N SER A 493 -2.84 -22.59 -26.90
CA SER A 493 -3.14 -24.03 -26.81
C SER A 493 -2.03 -24.91 -26.22
N LYS A 494 -0.80 -24.39 -25.98
CA LYS A 494 0.34 -25.19 -25.47
C LYS A 494 0.26 -25.55 -23.97
N ALA A 495 -0.80 -25.16 -23.26
CA ALA A 495 -0.95 -25.39 -21.82
C ALA A 495 -1.04 -26.88 -21.41
N TYR A 496 -1.12 -27.82 -22.36
CA TYR A 496 -1.40 -29.24 -22.10
C TYR A 496 -0.20 -30.12 -21.70
N GLN A 497 1.03 -29.61 -21.72
CA GLN A 497 2.19 -30.40 -21.29
C GLN A 497 2.60 -30.00 -19.88
N SER A 498 2.06 -30.73 -18.88
CA SER A 498 2.46 -30.80 -17.47
C SER A 498 3.64 -29.87 -17.15
N ILE A 499 3.33 -28.59 -16.95
CA ILE A 499 4.33 -27.53 -16.78
C ILE A 499 5.27 -27.88 -15.61
N LEU A 500 4.71 -28.57 -14.62
CA LEU A 500 5.37 -29.06 -13.43
C LEU A 500 5.63 -30.57 -13.53
N PRO A 501 6.78 -31.08 -13.05
CA PRO A 501 7.02 -32.51 -12.95
C PRO A 501 5.97 -33.22 -12.10
N SER A 502 5.62 -34.48 -12.42
CA SER A 502 4.62 -35.24 -11.65
C SER A 502 4.93 -35.33 -10.17
N GLY A 503 6.22 -35.43 -9.79
CA GLY A 503 6.64 -35.42 -8.38
C GLY A 503 6.37 -34.10 -7.65
N VAL A 504 6.26 -32.98 -8.36
CA VAL A 504 5.83 -31.69 -7.79
C VAL A 504 4.31 -31.71 -7.55
N ILE A 505 3.54 -32.18 -8.53
CA ILE A 505 2.08 -32.28 -8.44
C ILE A 505 1.66 -33.20 -7.28
N GLN A 506 2.34 -34.35 -7.11
CA GLN A 506 2.07 -35.30 -6.02
C GLN A 506 2.32 -34.73 -4.62
N ARG A 507 3.15 -33.68 -4.48
CA ARG A 507 3.43 -33.02 -3.21
C ARG A 507 2.41 -31.94 -2.85
N THR A 508 1.50 -31.61 -3.76
CA THR A 508 0.42 -30.65 -3.52
C THR A 508 -0.74 -31.33 -2.81
N THR A 509 -1.61 -30.55 -2.18
CA THR A 509 -2.83 -31.11 -1.57
C THR A 509 -3.79 -31.59 -2.66
N PHE A 510 -3.94 -30.79 -3.71
CA PHE A 510 -4.53 -31.20 -4.99
C PHE A 510 -4.17 -30.17 -6.08
N SER A 511 -4.28 -30.60 -7.33
CA SER A 511 -4.28 -29.72 -8.50
C SER A 511 -5.66 -29.74 -9.14
N LEU A 512 -6.12 -28.58 -9.61
CA LEU A 512 -7.24 -28.53 -10.54
C LEU A 512 -6.82 -29.11 -11.90
N GLN A 513 -7.80 -29.59 -12.66
CA GLN A 513 -7.55 -30.11 -14.01
C GLN A 513 -7.24 -28.94 -14.94
N GLU A 514 -6.40 -29.17 -15.94
CA GLU A 514 -6.00 -28.11 -16.88
C GLU A 514 -7.20 -27.51 -17.63
N GLN A 515 -8.23 -28.33 -17.90
CA GLN A 515 -9.44 -27.97 -18.62
C GLN A 515 -10.49 -27.26 -17.76
N THR A 516 -10.23 -27.05 -16.45
CA THR A 516 -11.22 -26.50 -15.51
C THR A 516 -11.80 -25.14 -15.97
N PHE A 517 -11.04 -24.36 -16.74
CA PHE A 517 -11.46 -23.03 -17.19
C PHE A 517 -11.68 -22.91 -18.71
N ASP A 518 -11.72 -24.00 -19.46
CA ASP A 518 -11.88 -23.98 -20.93
C ASP A 518 -13.17 -23.26 -21.37
N PHE A 519 -14.21 -23.33 -20.54
CA PHE A 519 -15.49 -22.67 -20.81
C PHE A 519 -15.38 -21.13 -20.87
N LEU A 520 -14.32 -20.55 -20.30
CA LEU A 520 -14.06 -19.11 -20.34
C LEU A 520 -13.42 -18.65 -21.66
N GLU A 521 -12.91 -19.56 -22.49
CA GLU A 521 -12.08 -19.24 -23.67
C GLU A 521 -12.90 -18.75 -24.87
N LYS A 522 -13.62 -17.66 -24.63
CA LYS A 522 -14.53 -17.02 -25.58
C LYS A 522 -14.41 -15.51 -25.47
N PRO A 523 -14.57 -14.75 -26.58
CA PRO A 523 -14.45 -13.29 -26.58
C PRO A 523 -15.34 -12.55 -25.57
N GLU A 524 -16.48 -13.14 -25.20
CA GLU A 524 -17.43 -12.58 -24.23
C GLU A 524 -16.91 -12.48 -22.78
N TYR A 525 -15.84 -13.21 -22.43
CA TYR A 525 -15.28 -13.23 -21.07
C TYR A 525 -13.99 -12.44 -20.92
N TYR A 526 -13.52 -11.80 -21.99
CA TYR A 526 -12.23 -11.12 -22.05
C TYR A 526 -12.38 -9.70 -22.56
N PHE A 527 -11.50 -8.80 -22.09
CA PHE A 527 -11.41 -7.44 -22.61
C PHE A 527 -10.14 -7.18 -23.43
N ASP A 528 -9.16 -8.08 -23.35
CA ASP A 528 -8.00 -8.18 -24.23
C ASP A 528 -7.64 -9.66 -24.44
N ALA A 529 -6.50 -9.97 -25.06
CA ALA A 529 -6.17 -11.37 -25.37
C ALA A 529 -5.67 -12.21 -24.18
N PHE A 530 -5.50 -11.62 -22.99
CA PHE A 530 -5.01 -12.31 -21.79
C PHE A 530 -5.89 -12.13 -20.55
N HIS A 531 -6.66 -11.05 -20.46
CA HIS A 531 -7.31 -10.62 -19.24
C HIS A 531 -8.83 -10.72 -19.31
N LEU A 532 -9.41 -11.35 -18.29
CA LEU A 532 -10.84 -11.52 -18.14
C LEU A 532 -11.54 -10.17 -17.90
N ASN A 533 -12.72 -9.99 -18.48
CA ASN A 533 -13.63 -8.90 -18.15
C ASN A 533 -14.42 -9.19 -16.88
N ALA A 534 -15.33 -8.29 -16.47
CA ALA A 534 -16.14 -8.44 -15.26
C ALA A 534 -16.95 -9.76 -15.27
N LYS A 535 -17.53 -10.13 -16.42
CA LYS A 535 -18.27 -11.40 -16.60
C LYS A 535 -17.34 -12.61 -16.43
N GLY A 536 -16.16 -12.57 -17.06
CA GLY A 536 -15.14 -13.61 -16.94
C GLY A 536 -14.61 -13.77 -15.53
N ARG A 537 -14.28 -12.65 -14.87
CA ARG A 537 -13.82 -12.57 -13.47
C ARG A 537 -14.82 -13.23 -12.51
N GLN A 538 -16.10 -12.91 -12.68
CA GLN A 538 -17.16 -13.52 -11.87
C GLN A 538 -17.19 -15.04 -12.06
N ARG A 539 -17.28 -15.53 -13.31
CA ARG A 539 -17.35 -16.97 -13.61
C ARG A 539 -16.10 -17.74 -13.19
N PHE A 540 -14.92 -17.15 -13.39
CA PHE A 540 -13.65 -17.70 -12.93
C PHE A 540 -13.64 -17.87 -11.42
N THR A 541 -14.03 -16.82 -10.69
CA THR A 541 -14.08 -16.83 -9.23
C THR A 541 -15.10 -17.85 -8.72
N GLU A 542 -16.31 -17.88 -9.28
CA GLU A 542 -17.36 -18.86 -8.93
C GLU A 542 -16.86 -20.30 -9.06
N THR A 543 -16.21 -20.62 -10.17
CA THR A 543 -15.71 -21.97 -10.46
C THR A 543 -14.54 -22.34 -9.55
N LEU A 544 -13.54 -21.46 -9.43
CA LEU A 544 -12.37 -21.69 -8.58
C LEU A 544 -12.78 -21.89 -7.12
N VAL A 545 -13.66 -21.04 -6.59
CA VAL A 545 -14.07 -21.09 -5.18
C VAL A 545 -14.90 -22.33 -4.90
N SER A 546 -15.78 -22.72 -5.82
CA SER A 546 -16.57 -23.95 -5.69
C SER A 546 -15.68 -25.20 -5.58
N GLU A 547 -14.67 -25.33 -6.45
CA GLU A 547 -13.69 -26.41 -6.40
C GLU A 547 -12.87 -26.39 -5.10
N LEU A 548 -12.40 -25.21 -4.68
CA LEU A 548 -11.61 -25.06 -3.46
C LEU A 548 -12.42 -25.47 -2.21
N VAL A 549 -13.63 -24.94 -2.06
CA VAL A 549 -14.49 -25.23 -0.91
C VAL A 549 -14.84 -26.72 -0.86
N TRP A 550 -15.20 -27.33 -1.99
CA TRP A 550 -15.54 -28.75 -2.07
C TRP A 550 -14.35 -29.65 -1.70
N ARG A 551 -13.17 -29.40 -2.27
CA ARG A 551 -11.97 -30.24 -2.04
C ARG A 551 -11.33 -30.03 -0.67
N LEU A 552 -11.30 -28.80 -0.16
CA LEU A 552 -10.73 -28.53 1.16
C LEU A 552 -11.60 -29.14 2.27
N ARG A 553 -12.93 -29.07 2.16
CA ARG A 553 -13.85 -29.72 3.12
C ARG A 553 -13.76 -31.24 3.11
N SER A 554 -13.65 -31.85 1.94
CA SER A 554 -13.52 -33.31 1.84
C SER A 554 -12.19 -33.81 2.42
N THR A 555 -11.11 -33.04 2.27
CA THR A 555 -9.81 -33.35 2.86
C THR A 555 -9.86 -33.31 4.40
N ASP A 556 -10.54 -32.31 4.97
CA ASP A 556 -10.73 -32.21 6.42
C ASP A 556 -11.57 -33.37 6.98
N SER A 557 -12.62 -33.76 6.25
CA SER A 557 -13.48 -34.88 6.64
C SER A 557 -12.71 -36.20 6.69
N LYS A 558 -11.81 -36.45 5.73
CA LYS A 558 -10.93 -37.63 5.72
C LYS A 558 -9.92 -37.62 6.87
N ARG A 559 -9.36 -36.45 7.23
CA ARG A 559 -8.47 -36.32 8.42
C ARG A 559 -9.21 -36.58 9.73
N GLY A 560 -10.45 -36.08 9.86
CA GLY A 560 -11.28 -36.29 11.05
C GLY A 560 -11.78 -37.73 11.22
N PHE A 561 -11.93 -38.48 10.12
CA PHE A 561 -12.29 -39.90 10.17
C PHE A 561 -11.12 -40.77 10.61
N ASN A 562 -9.90 -40.49 10.10
CA ASN A 562 -8.69 -41.22 10.48
C ASN A 562 -8.21 -40.95 11.91
N SER A 563 -8.58 -39.80 12.52
CA SER A 563 -8.26 -39.52 13.93
C SER A 563 -9.27 -40.11 14.92
N ARG A 564 -10.45 -40.54 14.47
CA ARG A 564 -11.47 -41.21 15.30
C ARG A 564 -11.47 -42.74 15.20
N SER A 565 -10.64 -43.33 14.33
CA SER A 565 -10.60 -44.78 14.09
C SER A 565 -9.45 -45.54 14.75
N GLN A 566 -8.78 -44.95 15.75
CA GLN A 566 -7.96 -45.72 16.70
C GLN A 566 -8.73 -45.91 18.01
N PRO A 567 -9.50 -46.99 18.19
CA PRO A 567 -9.79 -47.48 19.52
C PRO A 567 -8.47 -47.98 20.11
N ALA A 568 -8.12 -47.48 21.29
CA ALA A 568 -7.07 -48.06 22.11
C ALA A 568 -7.38 -49.55 22.32
N ALA A 569 -6.59 -50.42 21.69
CA ALA A 569 -6.49 -51.82 22.10
C ALA A 569 -5.37 -51.88 23.14
N ASN A 570 -5.76 -52.33 24.34
CA ASN A 570 -4.90 -52.61 25.48
C ASN A 570 -3.76 -53.58 25.14
#